data_AF-A0A256WND6-F1
#
_entry.id   AF-A0A256WND6-F1
#
_cell.length_a   1.000
_cell.length_b   1.000
_cell.length_c   1.000
_cell.angle_alpha   90.00
_cell.angle_beta   90.00
_cell.angle_gamma   90.00
#
_symmetry.space_group_name_H-M   'P 1'
#
loop_
_entity.id
_entity.type
_entity.pdbx_description
1 polymer ?
#
loop_
_entity_poly.entity_id
_entity_poly.type
_entity_poly.pdbx_seq_one_letter_code
_entity_poly.pdbx_strand_id
1 'polypeptide(L)'
;MNAQTIIMLSAHRCGSTAMFKVFQKHPQVKIINKQQRIENWETNYWYWATFALKGKRRDYDRKLSEAGIAIPKKMNKNIVFDVWDNILNIFGPIIFDKSPIYLQSREATGLMGEYIRVRKSPHKFFAFIRDPRDAIASQHAKWPGSNLKWWAKRWLEKYEHLEELQKQYGFKIYRYEDVASNPSLYIKEILEACGLKYKKDFHSHFKPTNVGRYKCENDAYYQSNKFKRHLKKYGYGE
;
A
#
# COMPACT_ATOMS: atom_id res chain seq x y z
N MET A 1 3.21 18.57 17.80
CA MET A 1 2.05 17.95 17.11
C MET A 1 2.32 16.47 16.97
N ASN A 2 1.37 15.59 17.30
CA ASN A 2 1.53 14.15 17.10
C ASN A 2 1.29 13.81 15.63
N ALA A 3 2.33 13.85 14.81
CA ALA A 3 2.23 13.49 13.41
C ALA A 3 1.91 12.00 13.23
N GLN A 4 0.96 11.68 12.38
CA GLN A 4 0.48 10.31 12.11
C GLN A 4 0.82 9.88 10.70
N THR A 5 1.20 8.62 10.54
CA THR A 5 1.32 7.99 9.22
C THR A 5 0.19 6.98 9.03
N ILE A 6 -0.50 7.05 7.90
CA ILE A 6 -1.49 6.07 7.46
C ILE A 6 -0.87 5.28 6.31
N ILE A 7 -0.76 3.96 6.48
CA ILE A 7 -0.15 3.07 5.49
C ILE A 7 -1.22 2.13 4.92
N MET A 8 -1.34 2.18 3.60
CA MET A 8 -2.14 1.21 2.85
C MET A 8 -1.24 0.12 2.27
N LEU A 9 -1.49 -1.13 2.68
CA LEU A 9 -0.82 -2.31 2.16
C LEU A 9 -1.69 -3.02 1.11
N SER A 10 -1.17 -3.25 -0.10
CA SER A 10 -1.90 -4.01 -1.13
C SER A 10 -0.96 -4.46 -2.23
N ALA A 11 -1.28 -5.53 -2.95
CA ALA A 11 -0.58 -5.83 -4.20
C ALA A 11 -0.99 -4.82 -5.31
N HIS A 12 -0.22 -4.76 -6.40
CA HIS A 12 -0.63 -3.98 -7.57
C HIS A 12 -2.01 -4.44 -8.07
N ARG A 13 -2.76 -3.52 -8.68
CA ARG A 13 -4.09 -3.76 -9.30
C ARG A 13 -5.23 -4.09 -8.33
N CYS A 14 -5.06 -3.81 -7.04
CA CYS A 14 -6.10 -3.97 -6.01
C CYS A 14 -6.89 -2.68 -5.71
N GLY A 15 -7.01 -1.72 -6.63
CA GLY A 15 -7.76 -0.47 -6.39
C GLY A 15 -7.02 0.60 -5.57
N SER A 16 -5.72 0.43 -5.35
CA SER A 16 -4.93 1.28 -4.46
C SER A 16 -4.85 2.75 -4.93
N THR A 17 -4.89 3.02 -6.24
CA THR A 17 -4.94 4.38 -6.79
C THR A 17 -6.28 5.07 -6.53
N ALA A 18 -7.40 4.35 -6.54
CA ALA A 18 -8.70 4.92 -6.17
C ALA A 18 -8.71 5.30 -4.68
N MET A 19 -8.19 4.43 -3.82
CA MET A 19 -8.04 4.78 -2.40
C MET A 19 -7.10 5.97 -2.17
N PHE A 20 -6.01 6.07 -2.92
CA PHE A 20 -5.11 7.22 -2.85
C PHE A 20 -5.84 8.55 -3.10
N LYS A 21 -6.72 8.60 -4.11
CA LYS A 21 -7.54 9.78 -4.40
C LYS A 21 -8.56 10.09 -3.29
N VAL A 22 -9.05 9.08 -2.55
CA VAL A 22 -9.88 9.29 -1.35
C VAL A 22 -9.10 10.06 -0.29
N PHE A 23 -7.92 9.58 0.07
CA PHE A 23 -7.07 10.22 1.09
C PHE A 23 -6.57 11.60 0.64
N GLN A 24 -6.25 11.77 -0.64
CA GLN A 24 -5.83 13.06 -1.21
C GLN A 24 -6.92 14.15 -1.11
N LYS A 25 -8.20 13.77 -1.12
CA LYS A 25 -9.32 14.71 -0.95
C LYS A 25 -9.56 15.10 0.52
N HIS A 26 -9.03 14.34 1.47
CA HIS A 26 -9.25 14.62 2.89
C HIS A 26 -8.40 15.83 3.34
N PRO A 27 -8.98 16.89 3.92
CA PRO A 27 -8.29 18.16 4.15
C PRO A 27 -7.09 18.08 5.12
N GLN A 28 -7.12 17.11 6.05
CA GLN A 28 -6.05 16.89 7.03
C GLN A 28 -4.93 15.97 6.54
N VAL A 29 -5.13 15.29 5.40
CA VAL A 29 -4.19 14.29 4.91
C VAL A 29 -3.35 14.91 3.79
N LYS A 30 -2.05 14.63 3.84
CA LYS A 30 -1.10 14.99 2.78
C LYS A 30 -0.44 13.75 2.22
N ILE A 31 0.18 13.94 1.06
CA ILE A 31 1.06 12.97 0.42
C ILE A 31 2.48 13.54 0.39
N ILE A 32 3.49 12.68 0.35
CA ILE A 32 4.92 13.08 0.39
C ILE A 32 5.36 13.54 -1.00
N ASN A 33 4.75 14.60 -1.50
CA ASN A 33 5.05 15.20 -2.79
C ASN A 33 4.62 16.66 -2.77
N LYS A 34 5.42 17.59 -3.30
CA LYS A 34 5.07 19.02 -3.31
C LYS A 34 3.74 19.27 -4.04
N GLN A 35 3.52 18.56 -5.13
CA GLN A 35 2.27 18.56 -5.87
C GLN A 35 1.26 17.64 -5.16
N GLN A 36 0.52 18.20 -4.22
CA GLN A 36 -0.53 17.48 -3.48
C GLN A 36 -1.68 16.97 -4.36
N ARG A 37 -1.74 17.33 -5.66
CA ARG A 37 -2.77 16.96 -6.64
C ARG A 37 -2.24 16.08 -7.80
N ILE A 38 -1.35 15.14 -7.52
CA ILE A 38 -0.89 14.15 -8.52
C ILE A 38 -1.82 12.95 -8.62
N GLU A 39 -1.89 12.33 -9.80
CA GLU A 39 -2.82 11.22 -10.07
C GLU A 39 -2.50 9.96 -9.24
N ASN A 40 -1.22 9.67 -9.07
CA ASN A 40 -0.72 8.56 -8.27
C ASN A 40 0.69 8.89 -7.78
N TRP A 41 0.99 8.49 -6.55
CA TRP A 41 2.30 8.64 -5.95
C TRP A 41 2.64 7.43 -5.11
N GLU A 42 3.88 6.97 -5.24
CA GLU A 42 4.43 5.88 -4.45
C GLU A 42 5.85 6.31 -4.06
N THR A 43 6.02 6.78 -2.82
CA THR A 43 7.34 7.19 -2.34
C THR A 43 8.30 6.00 -2.32
N ASN A 44 7.78 4.84 -1.92
CA ASN A 44 8.54 3.65 -1.60
C ASN A 44 9.67 3.98 -0.61
N TYR A 45 9.44 4.93 0.29
CA TYR A 45 10.47 5.52 1.13
C TYR A 45 11.26 4.44 1.89
N TRP A 46 10.54 3.60 2.65
CA TRP A 46 11.12 2.54 3.45
C TRP A 46 11.88 1.51 2.61
N TYR A 47 11.36 1.21 1.42
CA TYR A 47 12.01 0.29 0.49
C TYR A 47 13.35 0.86 0.00
N TRP A 48 13.35 2.07 -0.55
CA TRP A 48 14.59 2.70 -1.03
C TRP A 48 15.58 2.98 0.10
N ALA A 49 15.11 3.26 1.30
CA ALA A 49 15.97 3.43 2.47
C ALA A 49 16.80 2.18 2.77
N THR A 50 16.23 0.97 2.59
CA THR A 50 17.00 -0.28 2.78
C THR A 50 18.17 -0.41 1.81
N PHE A 51 18.04 0.07 0.57
CA PHE A 51 19.13 0.10 -0.42
C PHE A 51 20.13 1.19 -0.10
N ALA A 52 19.66 2.37 0.32
CA ALA A 52 20.51 3.49 0.71
C ALA A 52 21.43 3.14 1.90
N LEU A 53 20.92 2.38 2.88
CA LEU A 53 21.70 1.84 4.01
C LEU A 53 22.80 0.86 3.55
N LYS A 54 22.65 0.25 2.37
CA LYS A 54 23.65 -0.64 1.73
C LYS A 54 24.54 0.09 0.72
N GLY A 55 24.55 1.43 0.75
CA GLY A 55 25.33 2.27 -0.17
C GLY A 55 24.69 2.49 -1.56
N LYS A 56 23.57 1.84 -1.88
CA LYS A 56 22.87 1.97 -3.17
C LYS A 56 21.82 3.09 -3.10
N ARG A 57 22.28 4.34 -3.20
CA ARG A 57 21.47 5.52 -2.83
C ARG A 57 20.68 6.19 -3.95
N ARG A 58 20.98 5.90 -5.22
CA ARG A 58 20.46 6.65 -6.38
C ARG A 58 18.94 6.89 -6.35
N ASP A 59 18.14 5.85 -6.15
CA ASP A 59 16.67 5.97 -6.17
C ASP A 59 16.11 6.62 -4.90
N TYR A 60 16.75 6.41 -3.75
CA TYR A 60 16.40 7.08 -2.50
C TYR A 60 16.59 8.59 -2.62
N ASP A 61 17.79 9.01 -3.04
CA ASP A 61 18.14 10.42 -3.19
C ASP A 61 17.25 11.11 -4.25
N ARG A 62 16.98 10.43 -5.37
CA ARG A 62 16.05 10.91 -6.40
C ARG A 62 14.64 11.12 -5.83
N LYS A 63 14.10 10.16 -5.07
CA LYS A 63 12.75 10.25 -4.50
C LYS A 63 12.63 11.37 -3.47
N LEU A 64 13.66 11.59 -2.65
CA LEU A 64 13.73 12.74 -1.75
C LEU A 64 13.73 14.05 -2.52
N SER A 65 14.55 14.15 -3.57
CA SER A 65 14.61 15.35 -4.43
C SER A 65 13.27 15.66 -5.10
N GLU A 66 12.59 14.65 -5.65
CA GLU A 66 11.25 14.78 -6.24
C GLU A 66 10.21 15.29 -5.22
N ALA A 67 10.32 14.87 -3.95
CA ALA A 67 9.51 15.38 -2.85
C ALA A 67 10.01 16.74 -2.30
N GLY A 68 11.19 17.19 -2.75
CA GLY A 68 11.90 18.37 -2.26
C GLY A 68 12.32 18.28 -0.80
N ILE A 69 12.71 17.10 -0.36
CA ILE A 69 13.33 16.82 0.93
C ILE A 69 14.85 16.88 0.77
N ALA A 70 15.55 17.48 1.74
CA ALA A 70 17.00 17.56 1.73
C ALA A 70 17.64 16.17 1.76
N ILE A 71 18.65 15.96 0.91
CA ILE A 71 19.36 14.69 0.81
C ILE A 71 20.48 14.67 1.85
N PRO A 72 20.48 13.71 2.80
CA PRO A 72 21.55 13.64 3.80
C PRO A 72 22.88 13.22 3.18
N LYS A 73 24.02 13.75 3.65
CA LYS A 73 25.34 13.38 3.10
C LYS A 73 25.76 11.95 3.46
N LYS A 74 25.41 11.49 4.66
CA LYS A 74 25.71 10.13 5.16
C LYS A 74 24.42 9.38 5.39
N MET A 75 24.49 8.04 5.36
CA MET A 75 23.34 7.18 5.63
C MET A 75 23.66 6.23 6.77
N ASN A 76 22.77 6.24 7.76
CA ASN A 76 22.63 5.19 8.76
C ASN A 76 21.15 5.14 9.16
N LYS A 77 20.78 4.19 10.01
CA LYS A 77 19.39 3.96 10.37
C LYS A 77 18.75 5.17 11.08
N ASN A 78 19.47 5.81 11.98
CA ASN A 78 18.97 7.01 12.67
C ASN A 78 18.72 8.15 11.68
N ILE A 79 19.59 8.35 10.69
CA ILE A 79 19.40 9.36 9.64
C ILE A 79 18.16 9.04 8.78
N VAL A 80 17.89 7.77 8.46
CA VAL A 80 16.62 7.40 7.82
C VAL A 80 15.45 7.84 8.70
N PHE A 81 15.48 7.54 9.99
CA PHE A 81 14.40 7.91 10.90
C PHE A 81 14.24 9.44 11.00
N ASP A 82 15.33 10.18 11.09
CA ASP A 82 15.33 11.64 11.13
C ASP A 82 14.78 12.26 9.84
N VAL A 83 15.08 11.66 8.67
CA VAL A 83 14.51 12.10 7.40
C VAL A 83 12.99 11.86 7.37
N TRP A 84 12.50 10.74 7.91
CA TRP A 84 11.07 10.50 8.03
C TRP A 84 10.40 11.46 9.02
N ASP A 85 11.03 11.74 10.15
CA ASP A 85 10.57 12.76 11.11
C ASP A 85 10.48 14.14 10.43
N ASN A 86 11.45 14.50 9.59
CA ASN A 86 11.41 15.73 8.80
C ASN A 86 10.29 15.73 7.74
N ILE A 87 10.06 14.59 7.06
CA ILE A 87 8.92 14.41 6.14
C ILE A 87 7.60 14.67 6.87
N LEU A 88 7.44 14.09 8.07
CA LEU A 88 6.27 14.31 8.94
C LEU A 88 6.11 15.77 9.37
N ASN A 89 7.21 16.48 9.61
CA ASN A 89 7.16 17.91 9.94
C ASN A 89 6.75 18.78 8.74
N ILE A 90 7.19 18.44 7.52
CA ILE A 90 6.91 19.21 6.31
C ILE A 90 5.49 18.97 5.79
N PHE A 91 5.06 17.71 5.74
CA PHE A 91 3.77 17.32 5.16
C PHE A 91 2.71 16.98 6.21
N GLY A 92 3.00 17.06 7.51
CA GLY A 92 2.07 16.73 8.58
C GLY A 92 0.83 17.65 8.65
N PRO A 93 -0.12 17.34 9.54
CA PRO A 93 0.00 16.39 10.66
C PRO A 93 -0.29 14.93 10.30
N ILE A 94 -0.91 14.63 9.14
CA ILE A 94 -1.24 13.25 8.75
C ILE A 94 -0.76 12.99 7.33
N ILE A 95 0.05 11.95 7.16
CA ILE A 95 0.56 11.51 5.85
C ILE A 95 -0.11 10.21 5.46
N PHE A 96 -0.57 10.13 4.22
CA PHE A 96 -0.97 8.87 3.60
C PHE A 96 0.14 8.34 2.71
N ASP A 97 0.65 7.15 3.03
CA ASP A 97 1.67 6.46 2.25
C ASP A 97 1.14 5.11 1.74
N LYS A 98 1.34 4.89 0.45
CA LYS A 98 0.84 3.73 -0.28
C LYS A 98 1.96 3.19 -1.13
N SER A 99 2.25 1.91 -0.98
CA SER A 99 3.12 1.22 -1.92
C SER A 99 2.84 -0.28 -2.00
N PRO A 100 2.64 -0.82 -3.21
CA PRO A 100 2.62 -2.25 -3.43
C PRO A 100 3.96 -2.96 -3.27
N ILE A 101 5.07 -2.21 -3.16
CA ILE A 101 6.39 -2.79 -2.97
C ILE A 101 6.64 -3.20 -1.51
N TYR A 102 5.92 -2.64 -0.55
CA TYR A 102 6.09 -2.98 0.87
C TYR A 102 5.80 -4.46 1.13
N LEU A 103 4.79 -5.04 0.48
CA LEU A 103 4.52 -6.47 0.57
C LEU A 103 5.60 -7.36 -0.05
N GLN A 104 6.54 -6.79 -0.81
CA GLN A 104 7.63 -7.53 -1.47
C GLN A 104 8.96 -7.44 -0.72
N SER A 105 9.05 -6.64 0.34
CA SER A 105 10.30 -6.46 1.08
C SER A 105 10.05 -6.49 2.58
N ARG A 106 10.49 -7.58 3.19
CA ARG A 106 10.47 -7.77 4.65
C ARG A 106 11.44 -6.83 5.33
N GLU A 107 12.53 -6.47 4.66
CA GLU A 107 13.49 -5.49 5.15
C GLU A 107 12.85 -4.11 5.26
N ALA A 108 12.03 -3.71 4.28
CA ALA A 108 11.36 -2.42 4.29
C ALA A 108 10.33 -2.33 5.43
N THR A 109 9.50 -3.37 5.59
CA THR A 109 8.49 -3.43 6.67
C THR A 109 9.14 -3.62 8.04
N GLY A 110 10.27 -4.32 8.12
CA GLY A 110 11.09 -4.43 9.32
C GLY A 110 11.69 -3.09 9.74
N LEU A 111 12.27 -2.34 8.79
CA LEU A 111 12.81 -1.00 9.04
C LEU A 111 11.72 -0.01 9.49
N MET A 112 10.55 -0.07 8.86
CA MET A 112 9.36 0.69 9.26
C MET A 112 8.89 0.31 10.67
N GLY A 113 8.81 -0.98 10.99
CA GLY A 113 8.45 -1.46 12.33
C GLY A 113 9.43 -1.01 13.41
N GLU A 114 10.73 -0.98 13.09
CA GLU A 114 11.75 -0.46 13.98
C GLU A 114 11.59 1.05 14.21
N TYR A 115 11.32 1.83 13.16
CA TYR A 115 11.00 3.25 13.28
C TYR A 115 9.81 3.48 14.22
N ILE A 116 8.69 2.76 14.00
CA ILE A 116 7.47 2.85 14.81
C ILE A 116 7.79 2.62 16.29
N ARG A 117 8.57 1.57 16.58
CA ARG A 117 8.96 1.22 17.96
C ARG A 117 9.89 2.28 18.58
N VAL A 118 10.92 2.70 17.85
CA VAL A 118 11.95 3.63 18.36
C VAL A 118 11.39 5.04 18.57
N ARG A 119 10.60 5.55 17.62
CA ARG A 119 10.00 6.89 17.71
C ARG A 119 8.65 6.92 18.42
N LYS A 120 8.09 5.76 18.77
CA LYS A 120 6.71 5.62 19.26
C LYS A 120 5.71 6.34 18.34
N SER A 121 6.00 6.29 17.03
CA SER A 121 5.28 7.06 16.02
C SER A 121 3.91 6.45 15.76
N PRO A 122 2.81 7.22 15.80
CA PRO A 122 1.48 6.68 15.59
C PRO A 122 1.29 6.30 14.12
N HIS A 123 1.36 5.01 13.85
CA HIS A 123 1.04 4.44 12.54
C HIS A 123 -0.34 3.78 12.56
N LYS A 124 -1.12 4.03 11.52
CA LYS A 124 -2.37 3.33 11.24
C LYS A 124 -2.19 2.53 9.96
N PHE A 125 -2.61 1.28 10.00
CA PHE A 125 -2.55 0.38 8.86
C PHE A 125 -3.94 -0.03 8.46
N PHE A 126 -4.13 -0.23 7.16
CA PHE A 126 -5.19 -1.04 6.60
C PHE A 126 -4.67 -1.67 5.31
N ALA A 127 -5.35 -2.71 4.84
CA ALA A 127 -4.91 -3.39 3.65
C ALA A 127 -6.05 -3.71 2.71
N PHE A 128 -5.74 -3.77 1.42
CA PHE A 128 -6.68 -4.21 0.39
C PHE A 128 -6.23 -5.56 -0.16
N ILE A 129 -7.23 -6.42 -0.35
CA ILE A 129 -7.15 -7.58 -1.22
C ILE A 129 -8.17 -7.45 -2.33
N ARG A 130 -7.85 -7.98 -3.50
CA ARG A 130 -8.76 -8.12 -4.63
C ARG A 130 -8.82 -9.59 -5.03
N ASP A 131 -9.86 -10.02 -5.74
CA ASP A 131 -9.84 -11.35 -6.38
C ASP A 131 -8.49 -11.53 -7.12
N PRO A 132 -7.68 -12.53 -6.72
CA PRO A 132 -6.34 -12.68 -7.23
C PRO A 132 -6.34 -13.02 -8.72
N ARG A 133 -7.38 -13.67 -9.25
CA ARG A 133 -7.50 -13.98 -10.68
C ARG A 133 -7.57 -12.69 -11.49
N ASP A 134 -8.44 -11.76 -11.06
CA ASP A 134 -8.60 -10.44 -11.65
C ASP A 134 -7.32 -9.61 -11.57
N ALA A 135 -6.69 -9.61 -10.39
CA ALA A 135 -5.51 -8.79 -10.16
C ALA A 135 -4.29 -9.31 -10.93
N ILE A 136 -4.06 -10.64 -10.95
CA ILE A 136 -2.97 -11.29 -11.69
C ILE A 136 -3.16 -11.10 -13.19
N ALA A 137 -4.35 -11.38 -13.72
CA ALA A 137 -4.60 -11.24 -15.14
C ALA A 137 -4.47 -9.77 -15.59
N SER A 138 -4.90 -8.82 -14.75
CA SER A 138 -4.66 -7.41 -15.02
C SER A 138 -3.18 -7.00 -14.96
N GLN A 139 -2.35 -7.65 -14.15
CA GLN A 139 -0.89 -7.43 -14.14
C GLN A 139 -0.26 -8.03 -15.41
N HIS A 140 -0.65 -9.26 -15.76
CA HIS A 140 -0.19 -9.97 -16.95
C HIS A 140 -0.47 -9.18 -18.24
N ALA A 141 -1.69 -8.67 -18.40
CA ALA A 141 -2.06 -7.85 -19.56
C ALA A 141 -1.22 -6.57 -19.68
N LYS A 142 -0.72 -6.03 -18.55
CA LYS A 142 0.14 -4.84 -18.55
C LYS A 142 1.63 -5.20 -18.77
N TRP A 143 2.04 -6.41 -18.39
CA TRP A 143 3.42 -6.88 -18.44
C TRP A 143 3.46 -8.33 -18.96
N PRO A 144 3.27 -8.53 -20.28
CA PRO A 144 3.06 -9.86 -20.87
C PRO A 144 4.29 -10.77 -20.88
N GLY A 145 5.47 -10.26 -20.50
CA GLY A 145 6.73 -11.04 -20.51
C GLY A 145 6.91 -12.02 -19.34
N SER A 146 5.92 -12.20 -18.46
CA SER A 146 6.01 -13.08 -17.29
C SER A 146 4.85 -14.07 -17.26
N ASN A 147 5.11 -15.35 -16.99
CA ASN A 147 4.06 -16.35 -16.97
C ASN A 147 3.09 -16.20 -15.78
N LEU A 148 1.84 -16.63 -15.95
CA LEU A 148 0.78 -16.54 -14.92
C LEU A 148 1.14 -17.32 -13.64
N LYS A 149 1.83 -18.45 -13.76
CA LYS A 149 2.30 -19.25 -12.61
C LYS A 149 3.21 -18.45 -11.69
N TRP A 150 4.12 -17.67 -12.26
CA TRP A 150 5.04 -16.82 -11.52
C TRP A 150 4.29 -15.68 -10.81
N TRP A 151 3.32 -15.06 -11.49
CA TRP A 151 2.46 -14.05 -10.86
C TRP A 151 1.63 -14.62 -9.71
N ALA A 152 1.05 -15.81 -9.87
CA ALA A 152 0.30 -16.50 -8.82
C ALA A 152 1.19 -16.84 -7.61
N LYS A 153 2.42 -17.31 -7.84
CA LYS A 153 3.40 -17.55 -6.77
C LYS A 153 3.71 -16.25 -6.01
N ARG A 154 4.06 -15.18 -6.72
CA ARG A 154 4.37 -13.87 -6.10
C ARG A 154 3.18 -13.26 -5.39
N TRP A 155 1.96 -13.50 -5.88
CA TRP A 155 0.75 -13.09 -5.20
C TRP A 155 0.67 -13.75 -3.83
N LEU A 156 0.80 -15.08 -3.77
CA LEU A 156 0.76 -15.82 -2.51
C LEU A 156 1.85 -15.34 -1.54
N GLU A 157 3.08 -15.16 -2.01
CA GLU A 157 4.19 -14.64 -1.18
C GLU A 157 3.86 -13.26 -0.57
N LYS A 158 3.28 -12.35 -1.36
CA LYS A 158 2.88 -11.00 -0.88
C LYS A 158 1.81 -11.08 0.21
N TYR A 159 0.82 -11.95 0.04
CA TYR A 159 -0.28 -12.04 1.01
C TYR A 159 0.07 -12.89 2.24
N GLU A 160 1.01 -13.83 2.13
CA GLU A 160 1.63 -14.45 3.31
C GLU A 160 2.34 -13.38 4.17
N HIS A 161 3.15 -12.52 3.54
CA HIS A 161 3.75 -11.39 4.23
C HIS A 161 2.69 -10.42 4.80
N LEU A 162 1.64 -10.10 4.05
CA LEU A 162 0.55 -9.26 4.56
C LEU A 162 -0.07 -9.83 5.83
N GLU A 163 -0.30 -11.14 5.87
CA GLU A 163 -0.90 -11.81 7.03
C GLU A 163 0.00 -11.80 8.25
N GLU A 164 1.32 -11.89 8.08
CA GLU A 164 2.27 -11.69 9.17
C GLU A 164 2.20 -10.25 9.72
N LEU A 165 2.17 -9.25 8.84
CA LEU A 165 2.00 -7.85 9.25
C LEU A 165 0.65 -7.63 9.92
N GLN A 166 -0.40 -8.29 9.46
CA GLN A 166 -1.74 -8.20 10.06
C GLN A 166 -1.72 -8.73 11.49
N LYS A 167 -1.08 -9.88 11.74
CA LYS A 167 -0.91 -10.42 13.09
C LYS A 167 -0.10 -9.49 13.99
N GLN A 168 0.92 -8.83 13.43
CA GLN A 168 1.78 -7.92 14.18
C GLN A 168 1.09 -6.60 14.55
N TYR A 169 0.32 -6.00 13.64
CA TYR A 169 -0.21 -4.64 13.78
C TYR A 169 -1.74 -4.57 13.97
N GLY A 170 -2.46 -5.69 13.87
CA GLY A 170 -3.89 -5.78 14.17
C GLY A 170 -4.82 -5.01 13.23
N PHE A 171 -4.44 -4.81 11.96
CA PHE A 171 -5.27 -4.04 11.02
C PHE A 171 -6.31 -4.89 10.28
N LYS A 172 -7.35 -4.21 9.77
CA LYS A 172 -8.37 -4.83 8.91
C LYS A 172 -7.91 -4.91 7.46
N ILE A 173 -8.20 -6.06 6.83
CA ILE A 173 -8.05 -6.28 5.39
C ILE A 173 -9.43 -6.14 4.75
N TYR A 174 -9.54 -5.27 3.75
CA TYR A 174 -10.77 -5.00 3.01
C TYR A 174 -10.70 -5.64 1.62
N ARG A 175 -11.81 -6.21 1.16
CA ARG A 175 -11.94 -6.65 -0.24
C ARG A 175 -12.24 -5.44 -1.12
N TYR A 176 -11.53 -5.33 -2.23
CA TYR A 176 -11.74 -4.26 -3.20
C TYR A 176 -13.18 -4.26 -3.72
N GLU A 177 -13.74 -5.45 -3.94
CA GLU A 177 -15.10 -5.69 -4.45
C GLU A 177 -16.16 -5.18 -3.47
N ASP A 178 -15.95 -5.36 -2.17
CA ASP A 178 -16.83 -4.82 -1.13
C ASP A 178 -16.77 -3.29 -1.09
N VAL A 179 -15.56 -2.74 -1.08
CA VAL A 179 -15.37 -1.28 -1.08
C VAL A 179 -15.96 -0.66 -2.34
N ALA A 180 -15.83 -1.32 -3.48
CA ALA A 180 -16.32 -0.81 -4.75
C ALA A 180 -17.84 -0.92 -4.91
N SER A 181 -18.47 -1.93 -4.31
CA SER A 181 -19.92 -2.11 -4.32
C SER A 181 -20.64 -1.22 -3.31
N ASN A 182 -20.01 -0.90 -2.17
CA ASN A 182 -20.56 0.01 -1.18
C ASN A 182 -19.52 1.00 -0.64
N PRO A 183 -19.04 1.95 -1.45
CA PRO A 183 -17.96 2.85 -1.06
C PRO A 183 -18.35 3.76 0.11
N SER A 184 -19.61 4.16 0.24
CA SER A 184 -20.05 5.00 1.36
C SER A 184 -19.83 4.32 2.71
N LEU A 185 -20.14 3.03 2.81
CA LEU A 185 -19.95 2.25 4.04
C LEU A 185 -18.47 2.05 4.35
N TYR A 186 -17.73 1.44 3.42
CA TYR A 186 -16.36 1.01 3.71
C TYR A 186 -15.36 2.17 3.75
N ILE A 187 -15.54 3.22 2.94
CA ILE A 187 -14.67 4.40 3.03
C ILE A 187 -14.89 5.14 4.34
N LYS A 188 -16.14 5.22 4.83
CA LYS A 188 -16.42 5.75 6.17
C LYS A 188 -15.70 4.93 7.23
N GLU A 189 -15.84 3.61 7.20
CA GLU A 189 -15.17 2.70 8.15
C GLU A 189 -13.64 2.87 8.14
N ILE A 190 -13.02 2.90 6.95
CA ILE A 190 -11.57 3.07 6.78
C ILE A 190 -11.09 4.41 7.35
N LEU A 191 -11.78 5.51 7.03
CA LEU A 191 -11.42 6.83 7.52
C LEU A 191 -11.55 6.92 9.04
N GLU A 192 -12.65 6.40 9.61
CA GLU A 192 -12.89 6.38 11.05
C GLU A 192 -11.85 5.54 11.79
N ALA A 193 -11.48 4.37 11.25
CA ALA A 193 -10.37 3.54 11.79
C ALA A 193 -9.02 4.27 11.76
N CYS A 194 -8.85 5.24 10.85
CA CYS A 194 -7.69 6.11 10.77
C CYS A 194 -7.80 7.39 11.60
N GLY A 195 -8.91 7.61 12.32
CA GLY A 195 -9.17 8.82 13.10
C GLY A 195 -9.56 10.04 12.25
N LEU A 196 -10.07 9.81 11.04
CA LEU A 196 -10.45 10.86 10.09
C LEU A 196 -11.98 10.97 9.96
N LYS A 197 -12.47 12.17 9.65
CA LYS A 197 -13.89 12.41 9.43
C LYS A 197 -14.28 12.01 8.00
N TYR A 198 -15.40 11.33 7.86
CA TYR A 198 -15.95 10.97 6.56
C TYR A 198 -16.77 12.11 5.93
N LYS A 199 -16.66 12.25 4.61
CA LYS A 199 -17.58 13.02 3.75
C LYS A 199 -17.88 12.25 2.46
N LYS A 200 -19.11 12.39 1.97
CA LYS A 200 -19.63 11.65 0.81
C LYS A 200 -18.86 11.94 -0.50
N ASP A 201 -18.35 13.15 -0.66
CA ASP A 201 -17.63 13.60 -1.85
C ASP A 201 -16.23 12.95 -2.02
N PHE A 202 -15.64 12.44 -0.94
CA PHE A 202 -14.31 11.81 -0.96
C PHE A 202 -14.22 10.60 -1.89
N HIS A 203 -15.31 9.84 -2.05
CA HIS A 203 -15.34 8.64 -2.91
C HIS A 203 -16.20 8.79 -4.17
N SER A 204 -16.60 10.01 -4.54
CA SER A 204 -17.37 10.28 -5.79
C SER A 204 -16.74 9.74 -7.08
N HIS A 205 -15.44 9.48 -7.08
CA HIS A 205 -14.69 8.92 -8.21
C HIS A 205 -14.54 7.39 -8.13
N PHE A 206 -14.89 6.79 -7.00
CA PHE A 206 -14.72 5.36 -6.73
C PHE A 206 -15.85 4.61 -7.43
N LYS A 207 -15.52 3.83 -8.45
CA LYS A 207 -16.49 3.03 -9.22
C LYS A 207 -16.05 1.57 -9.20
N PRO A 208 -16.98 0.61 -9.21
CA PRO A 208 -16.69 -0.80 -9.44
C PRO A 208 -16.19 -0.99 -10.87
N THR A 209 -14.90 -0.73 -11.07
CA THR A 209 -14.24 -0.98 -12.33
C THR A 209 -13.58 -2.35 -12.27
N ASN A 210 -13.76 -3.10 -13.35
CA ASN A 210 -12.99 -4.29 -13.67
C ASN A 210 -13.26 -5.51 -12.78
N VAL A 211 -14.28 -5.50 -11.92
CA VAL A 211 -14.67 -6.63 -11.08
C VAL A 211 -15.20 -7.77 -11.95
N GLY A 212 -14.69 -8.98 -11.75
CA GLY A 212 -15.16 -10.18 -12.45
C GLY A 212 -14.75 -10.24 -13.92
N ARG A 213 -13.74 -9.48 -14.34
CA ARG A 213 -13.24 -9.48 -15.73
C ARG A 213 -12.61 -10.79 -16.13
N TYR A 214 -11.98 -11.47 -15.18
CA TYR A 214 -11.20 -12.66 -15.46
C TYR A 214 -11.82 -13.87 -14.78
N LYS A 215 -13.08 -14.16 -15.18
CA LYS A 215 -13.63 -15.51 -15.16
C LYS A 215 -13.00 -16.37 -16.28
N CYS A 216 -11.67 -16.28 -16.43
CA CYS A 216 -10.96 -17.05 -17.44
C CYS A 216 -10.91 -18.51 -16.99
N GLU A 217 -11.73 -19.31 -17.67
CA GLU A 217 -11.56 -20.70 -18.06
C GLU A 217 -10.32 -21.41 -17.50
N ASN A 218 -10.58 -22.40 -16.64
CA ASN A 218 -9.82 -23.65 -16.49
C ASN A 218 -8.27 -23.59 -16.45
N ASP A 219 -7.68 -22.51 -15.93
CA ASP A 219 -6.23 -22.46 -15.89
C ASP A 219 -5.67 -23.27 -14.71
N ALA A 220 -4.97 -24.36 -15.01
CA ALA A 220 -4.42 -25.31 -14.05
C ALA A 220 -3.54 -24.65 -12.96
N TYR A 221 -3.04 -23.44 -13.20
CA TYR A 221 -2.20 -22.69 -12.26
C TYR A 221 -2.95 -22.22 -11.01
N TYR A 222 -4.24 -21.87 -11.13
CA TYR A 222 -5.05 -21.49 -9.97
C TYR A 222 -5.53 -22.71 -9.16
N GLN A 223 -5.26 -23.92 -9.64
CA GLN A 223 -5.76 -25.16 -9.04
C GLN A 223 -4.93 -25.65 -7.85
N SER A 224 -3.78 -25.02 -7.54
CA SER A 224 -2.98 -25.44 -6.39
C SER A 224 -3.78 -25.32 -5.08
N ASN A 225 -3.63 -26.31 -4.19
CA ASN A 225 -4.32 -26.32 -2.89
C ASN A 225 -4.01 -25.08 -2.04
N LYS A 226 -2.82 -24.49 -2.21
CA LYS A 226 -2.44 -23.25 -1.53
C LYS A 226 -3.24 -22.06 -2.06
N PHE A 227 -3.39 -21.94 -3.38
CA PHE A 227 -4.15 -20.85 -4.01
C PHE A 227 -5.66 -20.97 -3.74
N LYS A 228 -6.23 -22.18 -3.80
CA LYS A 228 -7.63 -22.45 -3.42
C LYS A 228 -7.92 -22.05 -1.97
N ARG A 229 -7.04 -22.43 -1.04
CA ARG A 229 -7.15 -22.01 0.37
C ARG A 229 -7.09 -20.49 0.53
N HIS A 230 -6.20 -19.84 -0.22
CA HIS A 230 -6.11 -18.38 -0.24
C HIS A 230 -7.40 -17.72 -0.76
N LEU A 231 -7.95 -18.19 -1.89
CA LEU A 231 -9.24 -17.74 -2.41
C LEU A 231 -10.35 -17.87 -1.36
N LYS A 232 -10.50 -19.06 -0.77
CA LYS A 232 -11.52 -19.34 0.25
C LYS A 232 -11.37 -18.43 1.47
N LYS A 233 -10.14 -18.22 1.96
CA LYS A 233 -9.86 -17.36 3.12
C LYS A 233 -10.41 -15.94 2.97
N TYR A 234 -10.36 -15.38 1.76
CA TYR A 234 -10.83 -14.03 1.48
C TYR A 234 -12.20 -14.01 0.77
N GLY A 235 -12.95 -15.12 0.80
CA GLY A 235 -14.30 -15.19 0.23
C GLY A 235 -14.36 -15.04 -1.29
N TYR A 236 -13.32 -15.46 -2.01
CA TYR A 236 -13.25 -15.52 -3.47
C TYR A 236 -13.37 -16.95 -4.03
N GLY A 237 -13.55 -17.95 -3.16
CA GLY A 237 -13.82 -19.31 -3.60
C GLY A 237 -15.18 -19.42 -4.27
N GLU A 238 -15.25 -20.19 -5.36
CA GLU A 238 -16.46 -20.95 -5.67
C GLU A 238 -16.59 -22.10 -4.67
#